data_AF-A0A6N2U0L4-F1
#
_entry.id   AF-A0A6N2U0L4-F1
#
_cell.length_a   1.000
_cell.length_b   1.000
_cell.length_c   1.000
_cell.angle_alpha   90.00
_cell.angle_beta   90.00
_cell.angle_gamma   90.00
#
_symmetry.space_group_name_H-M   'P 1'
#
loop_
_entity.id
_entity.type
_entity.pdbx_description
1 polymer ?
#
loop_
_entity_poly.entity_id
_entity_poly.type
_entity_poly.pdbx_seq_one_letter_code
_entity_poly.pdbx_strand_id
1 'polypeptide(L)'
;MNKLLSYFLLSLLSFPAFSNNQESPDYWKKIKIVQQQKSQCIKEKQWKAAAKADAECRQLILKNIPFIFNDLSRFSRVELTQMADYIRKFPDEDYLQAVQELARRAKATDPLHQGFLEKIIFDPFEGPRDNFFALNWRDRQIRDICKELDSKLSPNSPSRKQIADILNGQQFQAMIAEGLEGAILRMPSRLSREGYDPLFRDKHAGASEKQQRQVILDLQKAWNAACALTLAMDGEKDMSKTVDAWKAAINAGQNVMSLQPPASEKEQQALGQFFYKSVFLQYSNLSPVIHQPDSLYVRVSEKLASLTEKKEFTPLIETILSFFHTMAQPDSYLNEEALYLHSEPMRQKIRKERLSCDPDES
;
A
#
# COMPACT_ATOMS: atom_id res chain seq x y z
N MET A 1 3.94 27.21 16.28
CA MET A 1 4.73 27.19 15.03
C MET A 1 5.12 25.75 14.77
N ASN A 2 4.34 25.04 13.96
CA ASN A 2 4.27 23.59 14.02
C ASN A 2 5.38 22.90 13.22
N LYS A 3 5.95 21.84 13.81
CA LYS A 3 6.84 20.83 13.22
C LYS A 3 6.31 20.18 11.91
N LEU A 4 5.11 20.57 11.48
CA LEU A 4 4.40 20.13 10.28
C LEU A 4 4.71 20.99 9.04
N LEU A 5 5.19 22.22 9.18
CA LEU A 5 5.69 23.01 8.04
C LEU A 5 6.99 22.41 7.48
N SER A 6 7.75 21.70 8.33
CA SER A 6 9.09 21.20 8.04
C SER A 6 9.11 20.06 7.02
N TYR A 7 8.11 19.16 7.02
CA TYR A 7 8.08 18.02 6.10
C TYR A 7 7.53 18.37 4.70
N PHE A 8 6.55 19.29 4.62
CA PHE A 8 6.09 19.86 3.35
C PHE A 8 7.20 20.70 2.70
N LEU A 9 7.88 21.54 3.49
CA LEU A 9 9.08 22.25 3.04
C LEU A 9 10.21 21.28 2.66
N LEU A 10 10.41 20.14 3.31
CA LEU A 10 11.43 19.16 2.89
C LEU A 10 11.09 18.49 1.55
N SER A 11 9.83 18.22 1.23
CA SER A 11 9.43 17.71 -0.10
C SER A 11 9.47 18.77 -1.21
N LEU A 12 9.41 20.06 -0.82
CA LEU A 12 9.43 21.23 -1.69
C LEU A 12 10.82 21.90 -1.83
N LEU A 13 11.73 21.65 -0.89
CA LEU A 13 13.11 22.18 -0.84
C LEU A 13 14.17 21.14 -1.24
N SER A 14 13.80 19.88 -1.45
CA SER A 14 14.73 18.83 -1.91
C SER A 14 14.86 18.75 -3.43
N PHE A 15 14.79 19.90 -4.12
CA PHE A 15 15.31 20.01 -5.48
C PHE A 15 16.23 21.23 -5.58
N PRO A 16 17.55 21.03 -5.73
CA PRO A 16 18.42 22.09 -6.20
C PRO A 16 17.96 22.54 -7.58
N ALA A 17 18.11 23.83 -7.86
CA ALA A 17 18.03 24.33 -9.23
C ALA A 17 18.96 23.50 -10.11
N PHE A 18 18.39 22.81 -11.11
CA PHE A 18 19.17 22.06 -12.07
C PHE A 18 20.18 22.99 -12.77
N SER A 19 21.46 22.61 -12.86
CA SER A 19 22.49 23.45 -13.48
C SER A 19 22.15 23.76 -14.95
N ASN A 20 22.44 24.99 -15.37
CA ASN A 20 22.38 25.42 -16.76
C ASN A 20 23.63 24.93 -17.50
N ASN A 21 23.72 23.63 -17.79
CA ASN A 21 24.65 23.16 -18.80
C ASN A 21 24.06 23.49 -20.19
N GLN A 22 24.83 24.21 -21.00
CA GLN A 22 24.43 24.76 -22.31
C GLN A 22 24.00 23.70 -23.36
N GLU A 23 24.17 22.40 -23.08
CA GLU A 23 23.82 21.28 -23.97
C GLU A 23 22.52 20.54 -23.62
N SER A 24 21.69 21.09 -22.72
CA SER A 24 20.39 20.48 -22.41
C SER A 24 19.43 20.55 -23.61
N PRO A 25 18.77 19.43 -24.02
CA PRO A 25 17.75 19.45 -25.07
C PRO A 25 16.64 20.47 -24.79
N ASP A 26 16.05 21.05 -25.84
CA ASP A 26 15.07 22.15 -25.70
C ASP A 26 13.83 21.78 -24.88
N TYR A 27 13.43 20.50 -24.87
CA TYR A 27 12.35 20.03 -24.01
C TYR A 27 12.74 20.10 -22.52
N TRP A 28 14.01 19.85 -22.19
CA TRP A 28 14.51 19.85 -20.82
C TRP A 28 14.58 21.29 -20.27
N LYS A 29 14.98 22.24 -21.11
CA LYS A 29 14.93 23.67 -20.77
C LYS A 29 13.50 24.11 -20.42
N LYS A 30 12.50 23.69 -21.20
CA LYS A 30 11.08 23.99 -20.94
C LYS A 30 10.60 23.40 -19.62
N ILE A 31 10.93 22.14 -19.34
CA ILE A 31 10.62 21.49 -18.05
C ILE A 31 11.24 22.26 -16.88
N LYS A 32 12.52 22.65 -16.99
CA LYS A 32 13.21 23.45 -15.95
C LYS A 32 12.54 24.80 -15.73
N ILE A 33 12.14 25.51 -16.80
CA ILE A 33 11.47 26.82 -16.68
C ILE A 33 10.14 26.69 -15.93
N VAL A 34 9.29 25.74 -16.33
CA VAL A 34 7.99 25.53 -15.68
C VAL A 34 8.16 25.09 -14.23
N GLN A 35 9.20 24.30 -13.93
CA GLN A 35 9.52 23.91 -12.56
C GLN A 35 10.06 25.08 -11.72
N GLN A 36 10.87 25.98 -12.29
CA GLN A 36 11.30 27.21 -11.62
C GLN A 36 10.10 28.13 -11.33
N GLN A 37 9.16 28.24 -12.27
CA GLN A 37 7.90 28.96 -12.08
C GLN A 37 7.08 28.34 -10.95
N LYS A 38 6.95 27.01 -10.92
CA LYS A 38 6.30 26.30 -9.79
C LYS A 38 6.96 26.67 -8.46
N SER A 39 8.28 26.57 -8.37
CA SER A 39 9.03 26.90 -7.14
C SER A 39 8.85 28.36 -6.72
N GLN A 40 8.79 29.29 -7.68
CA GLN A 40 8.54 30.70 -7.41
C GLN A 40 7.11 30.94 -6.90
N CYS A 41 6.11 30.33 -7.56
CA CYS A 41 4.72 30.39 -7.12
C CYS A 41 4.57 29.87 -5.68
N ILE A 42 5.28 28.81 -5.30
CA ILE A 42 5.29 28.26 -3.94
C ILE A 42 5.91 29.24 -2.94
N LYS A 43 7.06 29.84 -3.27
CA LYS A 43 7.69 30.87 -2.42
C LYS A 43 6.78 32.06 -2.18
N GLU A 44 6.01 32.44 -3.20
CA GLU A 44 5.03 33.53 -3.16
C GLU A 44 3.66 33.12 -2.62
N LYS A 45 3.49 31.86 -2.19
CA LYS A 45 2.21 31.28 -1.72
C LYS A 45 1.07 31.37 -2.75
N GLN A 46 1.40 31.41 -4.04
CA GLN A 46 0.47 31.36 -5.17
C GLN A 46 0.11 29.91 -5.52
N TRP A 47 -0.68 29.28 -4.66
CA TRP A 47 -0.98 27.85 -4.70
C TRP A 47 -1.64 27.38 -6.01
N LYS A 48 -2.65 28.10 -6.51
CA LYS A 48 -3.31 27.77 -7.81
C LYS A 48 -2.31 27.77 -8.97
N ALA A 49 -1.42 28.76 -9.02
CA ALA A 49 -0.42 28.91 -10.07
C ALA A 49 0.66 27.81 -9.96
N ALA A 50 1.06 27.45 -8.74
CA ALA A 50 1.97 26.34 -8.49
C ALA A 50 1.37 24.99 -8.95
N ALA A 51 0.10 24.73 -8.68
CA ALA A 51 -0.60 23.51 -9.11
C ALA A 51 -0.72 23.43 -10.64
N LYS A 52 -1.02 24.55 -11.31
CA LYS A 52 -1.06 24.64 -12.77
C LYS A 52 0.32 24.38 -13.39
N ALA A 53 1.36 25.00 -12.85
CA ALA A 53 2.73 24.79 -13.30
C ALA A 53 3.19 23.33 -13.06
N ASP A 54 2.78 22.71 -11.95
CA ASP A 54 3.05 21.28 -11.72
C ASP A 54 2.37 20.40 -12.76
N ALA A 55 1.08 20.62 -13.05
CA ALA A 55 0.36 19.88 -14.09
C ALA A 55 1.01 20.04 -15.48
N GLU A 56 1.40 21.27 -15.84
CA GLU A 56 2.13 21.54 -17.08
C GLU A 56 3.48 20.82 -17.14
N CYS A 57 4.23 20.81 -16.03
CA CYS A 57 5.49 20.09 -15.92
C CYS A 57 5.31 18.58 -16.13
N ARG A 58 4.29 17.96 -15.52
CA ARG A 58 3.99 16.53 -15.70
C ARG A 58 3.66 16.21 -17.16
N GLN A 59 2.79 17.01 -17.79
CA GLN A 59 2.42 16.84 -19.19
C GLN A 59 3.62 17.01 -20.13
N LEU A 60 4.51 17.96 -19.86
CA LEU A 60 5.76 18.12 -20.59
C LEU A 60 6.67 16.91 -20.44
N ILE A 61 6.81 16.35 -19.24
CA ILE A 61 7.60 15.13 -19.04
C ILE A 61 6.98 13.98 -19.82
N LEU A 62 5.69 13.69 -19.63
CA LEU A 62 4.98 12.59 -20.32
C LEU A 62 5.15 12.65 -21.84
N LYS A 63 4.96 13.85 -22.43
CA LYS A 63 5.13 14.07 -23.86
C LYS A 63 6.57 13.81 -24.34
N ASN A 64 7.56 14.03 -23.47
CA ASN A 64 8.97 13.97 -23.81
C ASN A 64 9.72 12.76 -23.25
N ILE A 65 9.07 11.83 -22.53
CA ILE A 65 9.66 10.56 -22.08
C ILE A 65 10.43 9.86 -23.22
N PRO A 66 9.89 9.76 -24.46
CA PRO A 66 10.63 9.24 -25.61
C PRO A 66 12.04 9.80 -25.80
N PHE A 67 12.18 11.12 -25.66
CA PHE A 67 13.42 11.84 -25.90
C PHE A 67 14.32 11.81 -24.67
N ILE A 68 13.73 12.06 -23.50
CA ILE A 68 14.39 11.94 -22.18
C ILE A 68 15.09 10.59 -22.06
N PHE A 69 14.36 9.52 -22.38
CA PHE A 69 14.85 8.16 -22.20
C PHE A 69 15.93 7.78 -23.21
N ASN A 70 15.94 8.38 -24.40
CA ASN A 70 17.02 8.19 -25.37
C ASN A 70 18.28 9.01 -25.02
N ASP A 71 18.12 10.11 -24.29
CA ASP A 71 19.18 11.04 -23.94
C ASP A 71 19.68 10.86 -22.49
N LEU A 72 19.39 9.73 -21.82
CA LEU A 72 19.74 9.51 -20.40
C LEU A 72 21.23 9.78 -20.10
N SER A 73 22.12 9.47 -21.02
CA SER A 73 23.57 9.70 -20.90
C SER A 73 23.99 11.17 -20.85
N ARG A 74 23.11 12.10 -21.28
CA ARG A 74 23.35 13.54 -21.25
C ARG A 74 23.02 14.18 -19.90
N PHE A 75 22.37 13.44 -19.01
CA PHE A 75 22.00 13.91 -17.68
C PHE A 75 23.03 13.46 -16.65
N SER A 76 23.30 14.32 -15.68
CA SER A 76 24.08 13.92 -14.51
C SER A 76 23.32 12.88 -13.68
N ARG A 77 24.04 12.08 -12.88
CA ARG A 77 23.42 11.13 -11.94
C ARG A 77 22.43 11.79 -10.97
N VAL A 78 22.72 13.04 -10.59
CA VAL A 78 21.85 13.85 -9.74
C VAL A 78 20.56 14.19 -10.47
N GLU A 79 20.65 14.64 -11.73
CA GLU A 79 19.49 14.94 -12.57
C GLU A 79 18.60 13.73 -12.80
N LEU A 80 19.20 12.56 -13.07
CA LEU A 80 18.45 11.32 -13.26
C LEU A 80 17.73 10.87 -11.98
N THR A 81 18.38 10.98 -10.83
CA THR A 81 17.75 10.61 -9.55
C THR A 81 16.57 11.52 -9.24
N GLN A 82 16.77 12.82 -9.41
CA GLN A 82 15.74 13.84 -9.27
C GLN A 82 14.56 13.58 -10.21
N MET A 83 14.81 13.34 -11.49
CA MET A 83 13.75 13.05 -12.44
C MET A 83 12.95 11.79 -12.06
N ALA A 84 13.63 10.72 -11.64
CA ALA A 84 12.96 9.51 -11.17
C ALA A 84 12.08 9.78 -9.94
N ASP A 85 12.61 10.51 -8.94
CA ASP A 85 11.85 10.88 -7.73
C ASP A 85 10.63 11.74 -8.05
N TYR A 86 10.70 12.59 -9.09
CA TYR A 86 9.58 13.41 -9.52
C TYR A 86 8.51 12.59 -10.24
N ILE A 87 8.90 11.71 -11.18
CA ILE A 87 7.96 10.80 -11.87
C ILE A 87 7.20 9.93 -10.86
N ARG A 88 7.89 9.45 -9.82
CA ARG A 88 7.28 8.66 -8.74
C ARG A 88 6.30 9.45 -7.86
N LYS A 89 6.27 10.78 -7.98
CA LYS A 89 5.31 11.63 -7.26
C LYS A 89 4.14 12.05 -8.15
N PHE A 90 4.08 11.57 -9.39
CA PHE A 90 2.94 11.81 -10.27
C PHE A 90 1.66 11.23 -9.66
N PRO A 91 0.50 11.82 -9.99
CA PRO A 91 -0.78 11.12 -9.84
C PRO A 91 -0.72 9.73 -10.48
N ASP A 92 -1.46 8.75 -9.94
CA ASP A 92 -1.32 7.34 -10.34
C ASP A 92 -1.48 7.13 -11.85
N GLU A 93 -2.44 7.82 -12.50
CA GLU A 93 -2.66 7.75 -13.95
C GLU A 93 -1.45 8.26 -14.76
N ASP A 94 -0.93 9.44 -14.40
CA ASP A 94 0.26 10.03 -15.01
C ASP A 94 1.49 9.10 -14.77
N TYR A 95 1.61 8.52 -13.58
CA TYR A 95 2.69 7.57 -13.25
C TYR A 95 2.61 6.29 -14.10
N LEU A 96 1.43 5.67 -14.23
CA LEU A 96 1.24 4.50 -15.09
C LEU A 96 1.61 4.80 -16.54
N GLN A 97 1.15 5.94 -17.07
CA GLN A 97 1.46 6.34 -18.43
C GLN A 97 2.97 6.52 -18.61
N ALA A 98 3.64 7.15 -17.65
CA ALA A 98 5.08 7.32 -17.69
C ALA A 98 5.82 5.98 -17.70
N VAL A 99 5.47 5.09 -16.78
CA VAL A 99 6.10 3.77 -16.65
C VAL A 99 5.85 2.91 -17.89
N GLN A 100 4.66 2.95 -18.47
CA GLN A 100 4.35 2.21 -19.69
C GLN A 100 5.22 2.66 -20.87
N GLU A 101 5.43 3.97 -21.05
CA GLU A 101 6.28 4.48 -22.11
C GLU A 101 7.76 4.12 -21.89
N LEU A 102 8.22 4.19 -20.64
CA LEU A 102 9.58 3.80 -20.26
C LEU A 102 9.82 2.30 -20.50
N ALA A 103 8.89 1.44 -20.09
CA ALA A 103 8.95 0.00 -20.31
C ALA A 103 8.96 -0.35 -21.81
N ARG A 104 8.16 0.37 -22.63
CA ARG A 104 8.14 0.19 -24.08
C ARG A 104 9.50 0.45 -24.73
N ARG A 105 10.24 1.42 -24.22
CA ARG A 105 11.50 1.87 -24.80
C ARG A 105 12.74 1.25 -24.16
N ALA A 106 12.58 0.50 -23.09
CA ALA A 106 13.66 -0.17 -22.37
C ALA A 106 14.58 -0.93 -23.34
N LYS A 107 15.89 -0.73 -23.22
CA LYS A 107 16.91 -1.46 -23.98
C LYS A 107 17.65 -2.40 -23.04
N ALA A 108 17.60 -3.69 -23.34
CA ALA A 108 18.17 -4.76 -22.53
C ALA A 108 19.67 -4.64 -22.26
N THR A 109 20.37 -3.98 -23.17
CA THR A 109 21.83 -3.90 -23.17
C THR A 109 22.35 -2.58 -22.62
N ASP A 110 21.47 -1.65 -22.25
CA ASP A 110 21.87 -0.33 -21.77
C ASP A 110 21.72 -0.23 -20.23
N PRO A 111 22.83 -0.20 -19.47
CA PRO A 111 22.80 -0.12 -18.02
C PRO A 111 22.16 1.17 -17.48
N LEU A 112 22.23 2.29 -18.24
CA LEU A 112 21.60 3.54 -17.82
C LEU A 112 20.08 3.44 -17.93
N HIS A 113 19.57 2.81 -18.99
CA HIS A 113 18.14 2.54 -19.14
C HIS A 113 17.64 1.64 -18.01
N GLN A 114 18.38 0.57 -17.69
CA GLN A 114 18.04 -0.34 -16.61
C GLN A 114 18.03 0.36 -15.25
N GLY A 115 19.12 1.04 -14.89
CA GLY A 115 19.21 1.73 -13.60
C GLY A 115 18.18 2.85 -13.43
N PHE A 116 17.75 3.51 -14.51
CA PHE A 116 16.69 4.52 -14.45
C PHE A 116 15.30 3.90 -14.27
N LEU A 117 15.00 2.80 -14.97
CA LEU A 117 13.75 2.04 -14.80
C LEU A 117 13.64 1.46 -13.39
N GLU A 118 14.73 0.89 -12.88
CA GLU A 118 14.78 0.30 -11.54
C GLU A 118 14.39 1.30 -10.46
N LYS A 119 14.93 2.53 -10.55
CA LYS A 119 14.59 3.63 -9.64
C LYS A 119 13.13 4.06 -9.70
N ILE A 120 12.47 3.97 -10.86
CA ILE A 120 11.09 4.44 -11.04
C ILE A 120 10.07 3.38 -10.64
N ILE A 121 10.36 2.11 -10.92
CA ILE A 121 9.38 1.02 -10.84
C ILE A 121 9.58 0.17 -9.58
N PHE A 122 10.82 -0.16 -9.24
CA PHE A 122 11.13 -1.16 -8.22
C PHE A 122 11.59 -0.58 -6.89
N ASP A 123 12.14 0.64 -6.91
CA ASP A 123 12.44 1.30 -5.65
C ASP A 123 11.14 1.55 -4.85
N PRO A 124 11.16 1.33 -3.53
CA PRO A 124 10.05 1.66 -2.64
C PRO A 124 9.84 3.18 -2.55
N PHE A 125 8.60 3.67 -2.68
CA PHE A 125 8.31 5.12 -2.77
C PHE A 125 8.68 5.87 -1.49
N GLU A 126 8.24 5.39 -0.33
CA GLU A 126 8.59 5.94 0.99
C GLU A 126 8.98 4.85 2.00
N GLY A 127 9.15 3.61 1.53
CA GLY A 127 9.52 2.43 2.33
C GLY A 127 9.08 1.13 1.65
N PRO A 128 9.55 -0.05 2.10
CA PRO A 128 9.28 -1.35 1.47
C PRO A 128 7.79 -1.65 1.25
N ARG A 129 6.92 -0.92 1.96
CA ARG A 129 5.47 -1.07 2.03
C ARG A 129 4.67 -0.18 1.06
N ASP A 130 5.33 0.68 0.29
CA ASP A 130 4.69 1.59 -0.68
C ASP A 130 5.08 1.17 -2.10
N ASN A 131 4.55 0.03 -2.55
CA ASN A 131 4.81 -0.50 -3.89
C ASN A 131 3.51 -0.57 -4.71
N PHE A 132 3.38 0.38 -5.64
CA PHE A 132 2.21 0.52 -6.50
C PHE A 132 1.95 -0.72 -7.36
N PHE A 133 3.01 -1.33 -7.91
CA PHE A 133 2.92 -2.52 -8.76
C PHE A 133 2.53 -3.75 -7.93
N ALA A 134 3.05 -3.88 -6.71
CA ALA A 134 2.67 -4.94 -5.81
C ALA A 134 1.19 -4.85 -5.41
N LEU A 135 0.69 -3.67 -5.03
CA LEU A 135 -0.73 -3.52 -4.70
C LEU A 135 -1.66 -3.84 -5.89
N ASN A 136 -1.24 -3.44 -7.10
CA ASN A 136 -2.05 -3.53 -8.31
C ASN A 136 -1.66 -4.73 -9.20
N TRP A 137 -1.02 -5.77 -8.64
CA TRP A 137 -0.46 -6.89 -9.40
C TRP A 137 -1.48 -7.73 -10.20
N ARG A 138 -2.77 -7.59 -9.85
CA ARG A 138 -3.91 -8.22 -10.54
C ARG A 138 -4.38 -7.43 -11.76
N ASP A 139 -4.00 -6.15 -11.86
CA ASP A 139 -4.36 -5.28 -12.98
C ASP A 139 -3.68 -5.70 -14.29
N ARG A 140 -4.41 -5.71 -15.40
CA ARG A 140 -3.90 -6.16 -16.70
C ARG A 140 -2.75 -5.28 -17.19
N GLN A 141 -2.87 -3.95 -17.09
CA GLN A 141 -1.86 -3.02 -17.57
C GLN A 141 -0.56 -3.19 -16.77
N ILE A 142 -0.65 -3.36 -15.46
CA ILE A 142 0.51 -3.65 -14.60
C ILE A 142 1.22 -4.93 -15.02
N ARG A 143 0.45 -6.00 -15.26
CA ARG A 143 1.01 -7.29 -15.68
C ARG A 143 1.66 -7.21 -17.06
N ASP A 144 1.06 -6.49 -18.00
CA ASP A 144 1.60 -6.32 -19.34
C ASP A 144 2.91 -5.54 -19.31
N ILE A 145 2.99 -4.46 -18.51
CA ILE A 145 4.25 -3.73 -18.27
C ILE A 145 5.32 -4.66 -17.68
N CYS A 146 4.97 -5.45 -16.66
CA CYS A 146 5.88 -6.41 -16.04
C CYS A 146 6.42 -7.43 -17.06
N LYS A 147 5.55 -8.02 -17.89
CA LYS A 147 5.96 -8.98 -18.94
C LYS A 147 6.84 -8.31 -20.00
N GLU A 148 6.50 -7.09 -20.40
CA GLU A 148 7.29 -6.32 -21.35
C GLU A 148 8.70 -6.05 -20.81
N LEU A 149 8.83 -5.65 -19.54
CA LEU A 149 10.12 -5.47 -18.89
C LEU A 149 10.89 -6.78 -18.76
N ASP A 150 10.26 -7.89 -18.32
CA ASP A 150 10.94 -9.18 -18.16
C ASP A 150 11.55 -9.66 -19.49
N SER A 151 10.84 -9.46 -20.61
CA SER A 151 11.33 -9.82 -21.95
C SER A 151 12.55 -9.01 -22.41
N LYS A 152 12.78 -7.84 -21.78
CA LYS A 152 13.83 -6.89 -22.13
C LYS A 152 14.93 -6.82 -21.09
N LEU A 153 14.81 -7.43 -19.91
CA LEU A 153 15.88 -7.37 -18.92
C LEU A 153 16.92 -8.46 -19.18
N SER A 154 18.18 -8.16 -18.83
CA SER A 154 19.24 -9.16 -18.84
C SER A 154 18.85 -10.35 -17.95
N PRO A 155 19.15 -11.62 -18.33
CA PRO A 155 18.83 -12.80 -17.51
C PRO A 155 19.33 -12.73 -16.07
N ASN A 156 20.43 -12.02 -15.82
CA ASN A 156 21.04 -11.89 -14.50
C ASN A 156 20.61 -10.61 -13.75
N SER A 157 19.66 -9.83 -14.29
CA SER A 157 19.19 -8.61 -13.62
C SER A 157 18.41 -8.98 -12.34
N PRO A 158 18.74 -8.39 -11.18
CA PRO A 158 18.00 -8.61 -9.93
C PRO A 158 16.52 -8.21 -10.05
N SER A 159 16.19 -7.30 -10.98
CA SER A 159 14.82 -6.87 -11.25
C SER A 159 13.94 -7.94 -11.88
N ARG A 160 14.51 -8.95 -12.55
CA ARG A 160 13.71 -10.08 -13.06
C ARG A 160 13.06 -10.87 -11.93
N LYS A 161 13.77 -11.04 -10.81
CA LYS A 161 13.19 -11.66 -9.60
C LYS A 161 12.05 -10.79 -9.07
N GLN A 162 12.25 -9.49 -8.92
CA GLN A 162 11.19 -8.59 -8.44
C GLN A 162 9.95 -8.60 -9.35
N ILE A 163 10.12 -8.63 -10.66
CA ILE A 163 9.01 -8.76 -11.61
C ILE A 163 8.28 -10.09 -11.43
N ALA A 164 9.01 -11.20 -11.31
CA ALA A 164 8.42 -12.50 -11.06
C ALA A 164 7.62 -12.51 -9.73
N ASP A 165 8.20 -11.94 -8.66
CA ASP A 165 7.56 -11.82 -7.36
C ASP A 165 6.27 -10.96 -7.44
N ILE A 166 6.25 -9.88 -8.24
CA ILE A 166 5.03 -9.09 -8.51
C ILE A 166 4.00 -9.92 -9.29
N LEU A 167 4.40 -10.54 -10.40
CA LEU A 167 3.50 -11.31 -11.27
C LEU A 167 2.85 -12.50 -10.54
N ASN A 168 3.55 -13.05 -9.54
CA ASN A 168 3.09 -14.15 -8.69
C ASN A 168 2.41 -13.68 -7.39
N GLY A 169 2.29 -12.37 -7.14
CA GLY A 169 1.65 -11.82 -5.95
C GLY A 169 2.48 -11.90 -4.66
N GLN A 170 3.74 -12.34 -4.71
CA GLN A 170 4.60 -12.48 -3.53
C GLN A 170 4.95 -11.12 -2.91
N GLN A 171 5.21 -10.09 -3.74
CA GLN A 171 5.43 -8.73 -3.23
C GLN A 171 4.17 -8.16 -2.56
N PHE A 172 2.99 -8.50 -3.08
CA PHE A 172 1.73 -8.15 -2.44
C PHE A 172 1.61 -8.83 -1.07
N GLN A 173 1.85 -10.13 -0.99
CA GLN A 173 1.78 -10.88 0.27
C GLN A 173 2.75 -10.33 1.32
N ALA A 174 3.99 -10.05 0.93
CA ALA A 174 4.98 -9.44 1.82
C ALA A 174 4.50 -8.07 2.34
N MET A 175 3.96 -7.23 1.46
CA MET A 175 3.41 -5.93 1.82
C MET A 175 2.23 -6.04 2.80
N ILE A 176 1.32 -6.99 2.61
CA ILE A 176 0.20 -7.22 3.54
C ILE A 176 0.70 -7.77 4.87
N ALA A 177 1.62 -8.74 4.87
CA ALA A 177 2.20 -9.32 6.08
C ALA A 177 2.89 -8.24 6.94
N GLU A 178 3.78 -7.44 6.34
CA GLU A 178 4.42 -6.32 7.03
C GLU A 178 3.41 -5.28 7.52
N GLY A 179 2.33 -5.08 6.76
CA GLY A 179 1.23 -4.21 7.14
C GLY A 179 0.49 -4.67 8.39
N LEU A 180 0.36 -5.97 8.61
CA LEU A 180 -0.29 -6.56 9.78
C LEU A 180 0.62 -6.56 11.02
N GLU A 181 1.95 -6.53 10.84
CA GLU A 181 2.94 -6.64 11.91
C GLU A 181 3.33 -5.31 12.60
N GLY A 182 3.10 -4.13 12.02
CA GLY A 182 3.72 -2.90 12.55
C GLY A 182 3.09 -1.53 12.24
N ALA A 183 3.37 -0.57 13.13
CA ALA A 183 2.57 0.62 13.46
C ALA A 183 2.33 1.73 12.42
N ILE A 184 2.85 1.66 11.19
CA ILE A 184 2.56 2.67 10.15
C ILE A 184 2.62 2.02 8.77
N LEU A 185 1.47 1.61 8.25
CA LEU A 185 1.32 1.18 6.86
C LEU A 185 0.73 2.33 6.03
N ARG A 186 1.46 2.76 5.00
CA ARG A 186 0.90 3.54 3.89
C ARG A 186 0.71 2.58 2.71
N MET A 187 -0.53 2.25 2.40
CA MET A 187 -0.85 1.55 1.16
C MET A 187 -0.90 2.56 0.01
N PRO A 188 -0.35 2.28 -1.19
CA PRO A 188 -0.54 3.11 -2.36
C PRO A 188 -2.02 3.11 -2.81
N SER A 189 -2.35 3.91 -3.82
CA SER A 189 -3.69 3.85 -4.42
C SER A 189 -3.90 2.52 -5.14
N ARG A 190 -5.12 2.01 -5.06
CA ARG A 190 -5.56 0.84 -5.83
C ARG A 190 -6.24 1.28 -7.13
N LEU A 191 -6.00 0.54 -8.20
CA LEU A 191 -6.73 0.66 -9.46
C LEU A 191 -8.09 -0.04 -9.35
N SER A 192 -9.00 0.34 -10.25
CA SER A 192 -10.32 -0.28 -10.38
C SER A 192 -10.22 -1.77 -10.71
N ARG A 193 -11.14 -2.58 -10.18
CA ARG A 193 -11.22 -4.03 -10.54
C ARG A 193 -11.62 -4.25 -11.99
N GLU A 194 -12.22 -3.25 -12.64
CA GLU A 194 -12.52 -3.28 -14.07
C GLU A 194 -11.25 -3.46 -14.93
N GLY A 195 -10.07 -3.10 -14.40
CA GLY A 195 -8.77 -3.27 -15.04
C GLY A 195 -8.14 -4.66 -14.85
N TYR A 196 -8.70 -5.52 -13.99
CA TYR A 196 -8.05 -6.80 -13.63
C TYR A 196 -7.78 -7.71 -14.84
N ASP A 197 -6.71 -8.50 -14.80
CA ASP A 197 -6.50 -9.54 -15.81
C ASP A 197 -7.64 -10.58 -15.74
N PRO A 198 -8.20 -11.07 -16.88
CA PRO A 198 -9.27 -12.06 -16.88
C PRO A 198 -8.96 -13.30 -16.04
N LEU A 199 -7.68 -13.66 -15.92
CA LEU A 199 -7.25 -14.78 -15.09
C LEU A 199 -7.67 -14.64 -13.60
N PHE A 200 -7.90 -13.41 -13.13
CA PHE A 200 -8.42 -13.10 -11.78
C PHE A 200 -9.93 -12.80 -11.77
N ARG A 201 -10.52 -12.40 -12.89
CA ARG A 201 -11.96 -12.10 -12.99
C ARG A 201 -12.80 -13.37 -13.02
N ASP A 202 -12.39 -14.33 -13.85
CA ASP A 202 -13.25 -15.45 -14.25
C ASP A 202 -13.15 -16.68 -13.32
N LYS A 203 -12.27 -16.63 -12.31
CA LYS A 203 -12.04 -17.73 -11.35
C LYS A 203 -12.56 -17.49 -9.93
N HIS A 204 -13.05 -16.31 -9.58
CA HIS A 204 -13.32 -15.93 -8.19
C HIS A 204 -14.60 -15.09 -8.01
N ALA A 205 -15.75 -15.61 -8.45
CA ALA A 205 -17.00 -15.19 -7.84
C ALA A 205 -17.11 -15.89 -6.48
N GLY A 206 -16.55 -15.28 -5.44
CA GLY A 206 -16.79 -15.71 -4.07
C GLY A 206 -18.28 -15.73 -3.75
N ALA A 207 -18.64 -16.31 -2.61
CA ALA A 207 -20.02 -16.32 -2.13
C ALA A 207 -20.63 -14.89 -2.11
N SER A 208 -21.95 -14.79 -2.16
CA SER A 208 -22.64 -13.49 -2.13
C SER A 208 -22.29 -12.68 -0.88
N GLU A 209 -22.45 -11.35 -0.95
CA GLU A 209 -22.27 -10.45 0.20
C GLU A 209 -22.98 -10.99 1.45
N LYS A 210 -24.24 -11.41 1.31
CA LYS A 210 -25.04 -11.94 2.43
C LYS A 210 -24.39 -13.17 3.09
N GLN A 211 -23.87 -14.10 2.29
CA GLN A 211 -23.23 -15.31 2.80
C GLN A 211 -21.91 -14.98 3.50
N GLN A 212 -21.05 -14.17 2.88
CA GLN A 212 -19.77 -13.78 3.47
C GLN A 212 -19.95 -12.97 4.76
N ARG A 213 -20.97 -12.10 4.81
CA ARG A 213 -21.33 -11.34 6.01
C ARG A 213 -21.70 -12.26 7.18
N GLN A 214 -22.38 -13.37 6.91
CA GLN A 214 -22.69 -14.36 7.95
C GLN A 214 -21.41 -15.00 8.50
N VAL A 215 -20.45 -15.38 7.65
CA VAL A 215 -19.16 -15.95 8.08
C VAL A 215 -18.39 -14.97 8.97
N ILE A 216 -18.40 -13.67 8.64
CA ILE A 216 -17.79 -12.62 9.47
C ILE A 216 -18.50 -12.47 10.83
N LEU A 217 -19.84 -12.56 10.85
CA LEU A 217 -20.61 -12.53 12.09
C LEU A 217 -20.34 -13.77 12.97
N ASP A 218 -20.17 -14.93 12.37
CA ASP A 218 -19.84 -16.17 13.07
C ASP A 218 -18.45 -16.08 13.73
N LEU A 219 -17.46 -15.50 13.03
CA LEU A 219 -16.17 -15.15 13.62
C LEU A 219 -16.32 -14.18 14.79
N GLN A 220 -17.06 -13.09 14.61
CA GLN A 220 -17.26 -12.10 15.67
C GLN A 220 -17.87 -12.75 16.93
N LYS A 221 -18.86 -13.63 16.75
CA LYS A 221 -19.51 -14.37 17.84
C LYS A 221 -18.53 -15.31 18.53
N ALA A 222 -17.75 -16.08 17.77
CA ALA A 222 -16.78 -17.02 18.32
C ALA A 222 -15.65 -16.30 19.09
N TRP A 223 -15.13 -15.20 18.52
CA TRP A 223 -14.16 -14.33 19.18
C TRP A 223 -14.69 -13.77 20.51
N ASN A 224 -15.89 -13.16 20.50
CA ASN A 224 -16.49 -12.59 21.71
C ASN A 224 -16.70 -13.65 22.80
N ALA A 225 -17.13 -14.86 22.42
CA ALA A 225 -17.29 -15.97 23.35
C ALA A 225 -15.95 -16.43 23.96
N ALA A 226 -14.90 -16.54 23.14
CA ALA A 226 -13.57 -16.89 23.59
C ALA A 226 -12.99 -15.84 24.56
N CYS A 227 -13.10 -14.56 24.21
CA CYS A 227 -12.68 -13.45 25.08
C CYS A 227 -13.44 -13.44 26.41
N ALA A 228 -14.77 -13.62 26.39
CA ALA A 228 -15.59 -13.66 27.61
C ALA A 228 -15.16 -14.80 28.55
N LEU A 229 -14.85 -15.97 28.02
CA LEU A 229 -14.36 -17.11 28.81
C LEU A 229 -12.97 -16.85 29.38
N THR A 230 -12.05 -16.27 28.59
CA THR A 230 -10.72 -15.88 29.08
C THR A 230 -10.81 -14.90 30.25
N LEU A 231 -11.68 -13.89 30.16
CA LEU A 231 -11.87 -12.90 31.21
C LEU A 231 -12.49 -13.50 32.48
N ALA A 232 -13.43 -14.43 32.34
CA ALA A 232 -14.10 -15.09 33.46
C ALA A 232 -13.28 -16.22 34.10
N MET A 233 -12.12 -16.57 33.53
CA MET A 233 -11.32 -17.71 33.97
C MET A 233 -10.75 -17.49 35.38
N ASP A 234 -11.01 -18.41 36.30
CA ASP A 234 -10.60 -18.31 37.72
C ASP A 234 -9.60 -19.42 38.12
N GLY A 235 -9.25 -20.32 37.21
CA GLY A 235 -8.25 -21.37 37.41
C GLY A 235 -8.22 -22.41 36.30
N GLU A 236 -7.42 -23.46 36.48
CA GLU A 236 -7.22 -24.52 35.47
C GLU A 236 -8.51 -25.27 35.08
N LYS A 237 -9.48 -25.37 35.99
CA LYS A 237 -10.77 -26.05 35.74
C LYS A 237 -11.53 -25.47 34.54
N ASP A 238 -11.32 -24.19 34.24
CA ASP A 238 -11.98 -23.46 33.16
C ASP A 238 -11.15 -23.46 31.87
N MET A 239 -9.90 -23.96 31.93
CA MET A 239 -8.93 -23.89 30.83
C MET A 239 -9.41 -24.68 29.60
N SER A 240 -9.87 -25.92 29.78
CA SER A 240 -10.30 -26.77 28.66
C SER A 240 -11.41 -26.11 27.83
N LYS A 241 -12.46 -25.61 28.51
CA LYS A 241 -13.56 -24.89 27.87
C LYS A 241 -13.09 -23.60 27.17
N THR A 242 -12.15 -22.88 27.77
CA THR A 242 -11.61 -21.64 27.20
C THR A 242 -10.77 -21.94 25.95
N VAL A 243 -9.93 -22.97 25.99
CA VAL A 243 -9.15 -23.45 24.84
C VAL A 243 -10.08 -23.87 23.70
N ASP A 244 -11.14 -24.62 23.98
CA ASP A 244 -12.10 -25.05 22.95
C ASP A 244 -12.83 -23.87 22.30
N ALA A 245 -13.15 -22.82 23.07
CA ALA A 245 -13.73 -21.60 22.51
C ALA A 245 -12.75 -20.87 21.58
N TRP A 246 -11.45 -20.81 21.94
CA TRP A 246 -10.43 -20.25 21.06
C TRP A 246 -10.19 -21.09 19.80
N LYS A 247 -10.24 -22.41 19.89
CA LYS A 247 -10.23 -23.28 18.69
C LYS A 247 -11.41 -23.02 17.77
N ALA A 248 -12.61 -22.81 18.34
CA ALA A 248 -13.78 -22.42 17.54
C ALA A 248 -13.58 -21.06 16.86
N ALA A 249 -12.97 -20.08 17.55
CA ALA A 249 -12.61 -18.79 16.98
C ALA A 249 -11.56 -18.92 15.86
N ILE A 250 -10.54 -19.79 16.03
CA ILE A 250 -9.54 -20.10 14.99
C ILE A 250 -10.23 -20.67 13.76
N ASN A 251 -11.10 -21.67 13.92
CA ASN A 251 -11.81 -22.28 12.80
C ASN A 251 -12.67 -21.24 12.06
N ALA A 252 -13.37 -20.37 12.78
CA ALA A 252 -14.12 -19.28 12.19
C ALA A 252 -13.20 -18.26 11.48
N GLY A 253 -12.02 -17.98 12.05
CA GLY A 253 -11.00 -17.12 11.46
C GLY A 253 -10.45 -17.67 10.14
N GLN A 254 -10.15 -18.97 10.09
CA GLN A 254 -9.75 -19.67 8.86
C GLN A 254 -10.82 -19.57 7.77
N ASN A 255 -12.09 -19.72 8.13
CA ASN A 255 -13.21 -19.55 7.19
C ASN A 255 -13.28 -18.13 6.64
N VAL A 256 -13.06 -17.10 7.47
CA VAL A 256 -13.04 -15.70 6.99
C VAL A 256 -11.82 -15.41 6.12
N MET A 257 -10.62 -15.86 6.52
CA MET A 257 -9.38 -15.57 5.79
C MET A 257 -9.26 -16.31 4.45
N SER A 258 -10.03 -17.38 4.26
CA SER A 258 -10.09 -18.12 2.99
C SER A 258 -11.18 -17.62 2.03
N LEU A 259 -12.00 -16.65 2.45
CA LEU A 259 -13.04 -16.07 1.61
C LEU A 259 -12.43 -15.49 0.34
N GLN A 260 -13.11 -15.73 -0.78
CA GLN A 260 -12.78 -15.13 -2.06
C GLN A 260 -13.59 -13.84 -2.25
N PRO A 261 -13.05 -12.80 -2.90
CA PRO A 261 -13.79 -11.57 -3.13
C PRO A 261 -15.08 -11.87 -3.93
N PRO A 262 -16.19 -11.17 -3.65
CA PRO A 262 -17.38 -11.29 -4.49
C PRO A 262 -17.11 -10.74 -5.90
N ALA A 263 -18.00 -11.07 -6.84
CA ALA A 263 -17.88 -10.64 -8.23
C ALA A 263 -17.96 -9.10 -8.37
N SER A 264 -18.79 -8.45 -7.55
CA SER A 264 -18.97 -7.01 -7.56
C SER A 264 -17.92 -6.30 -6.70
N GLU A 265 -17.28 -5.28 -7.25
CA GLU A 265 -16.39 -4.39 -6.48
C GLU A 265 -17.14 -3.68 -5.35
N LYS A 266 -18.39 -3.27 -5.59
CA LYS A 266 -19.22 -2.61 -4.58
C LYS A 266 -19.51 -3.53 -3.39
N GLU A 267 -19.79 -4.81 -3.66
CA GLU A 267 -20.01 -5.82 -2.61
C GLU A 267 -18.72 -6.09 -1.84
N GLN A 268 -17.57 -6.19 -2.52
CA GLN A 268 -16.27 -6.36 -1.87
C GLN A 268 -15.98 -5.20 -0.91
N GLN A 269 -16.19 -3.96 -1.37
CA GLN A 269 -15.98 -2.77 -0.55
C GLN A 269 -16.92 -2.74 0.66
N ALA A 270 -18.19 -3.13 0.48
CA ALA A 270 -19.16 -3.23 1.58
C ALA A 270 -18.74 -4.29 2.62
N LEU A 271 -18.30 -5.47 2.18
CA LEU A 271 -17.75 -6.52 3.05
C LEU A 271 -16.48 -6.08 3.76
N GLY A 272 -15.55 -5.44 3.05
CA GLY A 272 -14.32 -4.88 3.61
C GLY A 272 -14.61 -3.89 4.74
N GLN A 273 -15.53 -2.95 4.52
CA GLN A 273 -15.98 -2.01 5.54
C GLN A 273 -16.64 -2.72 6.73
N PHE A 274 -17.46 -3.73 6.46
CA PHE A 274 -18.13 -4.49 7.51
C PHE A 274 -17.14 -5.28 8.37
N PHE A 275 -16.20 -6.00 7.75
CA PHE A 275 -15.12 -6.71 8.41
C PHE A 275 -14.23 -5.76 9.22
N TYR A 276 -13.84 -4.63 8.62
CA TYR A 276 -13.01 -3.62 9.26
C TYR A 276 -13.62 -3.15 10.59
N LYS A 277 -14.90 -2.80 10.57
CA LYS A 277 -15.62 -2.29 11.76
C LYS A 277 -15.92 -3.39 12.78
N SER A 278 -16.31 -4.58 12.31
CA SER A 278 -16.86 -5.63 13.19
C SER A 278 -15.80 -6.50 13.83
N VAL A 279 -14.65 -6.67 13.17
CA VAL A 279 -13.60 -7.62 13.57
C VAL A 279 -12.23 -6.94 13.59
N PHE A 280 -11.76 -6.38 12.48
CA PHE A 280 -10.37 -5.91 12.35
C PHE A 280 -9.96 -4.90 13.43
N LEU A 281 -10.80 -3.90 13.68
CA LEU A 281 -10.55 -2.89 14.72
C LEU A 281 -10.49 -3.44 16.15
N GLN A 282 -10.98 -4.67 16.38
CA GLN A 282 -11.04 -5.27 17.72
C GLN A 282 -9.80 -6.11 18.08
N TYR A 283 -9.02 -6.57 17.08
CA TYR A 283 -7.85 -7.44 17.34
C TYR A 283 -6.55 -6.92 16.74
N SER A 284 -6.61 -6.00 15.78
CA SER A 284 -5.40 -5.51 15.10
C SER A 284 -4.65 -4.50 15.97
N ASN A 285 -3.34 -4.72 16.12
CA ASN A 285 -2.45 -3.82 16.87
C ASN A 285 -2.42 -2.38 16.35
N LEU A 286 -2.81 -2.19 15.09
CA LEU A 286 -2.93 -0.87 14.45
C LEU A 286 -4.13 -0.06 14.94
N SER A 287 -5.15 -0.70 15.51
CA SER A 287 -6.40 -0.05 15.86
C SER A 287 -6.24 0.87 17.08
N PRO A 288 -6.59 2.17 17.00
CA PRO A 288 -6.65 3.02 18.18
C PRO A 288 -7.65 2.53 19.23
N VAL A 289 -8.68 1.78 18.80
CA VAL A 289 -9.73 1.24 19.69
C VAL A 289 -9.13 0.22 20.65
N ILE A 290 -8.17 -0.60 20.22
CA ILE A 290 -7.55 -1.57 21.13
C ILE A 290 -6.69 -0.88 22.18
N HIS A 291 -6.15 0.32 21.91
CA HIS A 291 -5.37 1.09 22.88
C HIS A 291 -6.23 1.88 23.88
N GLN A 292 -7.57 1.77 23.78
CA GLN A 292 -8.46 2.31 24.80
C GLN A 292 -8.36 1.46 26.08
N PRO A 293 -8.25 2.09 27.28
CA PRO A 293 -8.06 1.37 28.54
C PRO A 293 -9.06 0.24 28.80
N ASP A 294 -10.32 0.40 28.39
CA ASP A 294 -11.39 -0.57 28.63
C ASP A 294 -11.73 -1.45 27.41
N SER A 295 -10.87 -1.45 26.38
CA SER A 295 -11.11 -2.26 25.19
C SER A 295 -11.11 -3.76 25.54
N LEU A 296 -11.92 -4.54 24.81
CA LEU A 296 -11.96 -5.99 25.02
C LEU A 296 -10.57 -6.62 24.83
N TYR A 297 -9.80 -6.10 23.87
CA TYR A 297 -8.43 -6.52 23.61
C TYR A 297 -7.53 -6.28 24.82
N VAL A 298 -7.47 -5.05 25.35
CA VAL A 298 -6.63 -4.72 26.52
C VAL A 298 -6.98 -5.59 27.72
N ARG A 299 -8.27 -5.73 28.03
CA ARG A 299 -8.72 -6.57 29.14
C ARG A 299 -8.28 -8.02 28.98
N VAL A 300 -8.37 -8.57 27.77
CA VAL A 300 -7.91 -9.94 27.46
C VAL A 300 -6.38 -10.02 27.55
N SER A 301 -5.64 -9.06 27.00
CA SER A 301 -4.18 -9.01 27.07
C SER A 301 -3.66 -8.90 28.50
N GLU A 302 -4.26 -8.07 29.35
CA GLU A 302 -3.93 -7.95 30.77
C GLU A 302 -4.22 -9.24 31.52
N LYS A 303 -5.38 -9.87 31.25
CA LYS A 303 -5.70 -11.18 31.80
C LYS A 303 -4.65 -12.21 31.39
N LEU A 304 -4.24 -12.24 30.12
CA LEU A 304 -3.20 -13.15 29.64
C LEU A 304 -1.85 -12.91 30.30
N ALA A 305 -1.44 -11.64 30.46
CA ALA A 305 -0.21 -11.31 31.18
C ALA A 305 -0.22 -11.89 32.61
N SER A 306 -1.33 -11.72 33.33
CA SER A 306 -1.49 -12.28 34.69
C SER A 306 -1.45 -13.81 34.76
N LEU A 307 -1.85 -14.49 33.67
CA LEU A 307 -1.81 -15.95 33.57
C LEU A 307 -0.41 -16.45 33.20
N THR A 308 0.34 -15.66 32.43
CA THR A 308 1.69 -16.01 31.95
C THR A 308 2.69 -16.10 33.12
N GLU A 309 2.53 -15.26 34.14
CA GLU A 309 3.33 -15.30 35.38
C GLU A 309 3.19 -16.63 36.12
N LYS A 310 2.07 -17.34 35.94
CA LYS A 310 1.77 -18.61 36.63
C LYS A 310 2.29 -19.86 35.92
N LYS A 311 2.75 -19.77 34.67
CA LYS A 311 3.25 -20.88 33.81
C LYS A 311 2.29 -22.07 33.55
N GLU A 312 1.19 -22.19 34.30
CA GLU A 312 0.18 -23.25 34.22
C GLU A 312 -0.72 -23.14 32.95
N PHE A 313 -0.73 -21.99 32.28
CA PHE A 313 -1.66 -21.70 31.17
C PHE A 313 -1.04 -21.70 29.77
N THR A 314 0.15 -22.32 29.59
CA THR A 314 0.87 -22.38 28.30
C THR A 314 -0.02 -22.82 27.13
N PRO A 315 -0.83 -23.90 27.21
CA PRO A 315 -1.67 -24.32 26.09
C PRO A 315 -2.70 -23.27 25.65
N LEU A 316 -3.24 -22.50 26.60
CA LEU A 316 -4.18 -21.43 26.30
C LEU A 316 -3.47 -20.27 25.58
N ILE A 317 -2.29 -19.88 26.05
CA ILE A 317 -1.49 -18.81 25.45
C ILE A 317 -1.12 -19.17 24.00
N GLU A 318 -0.63 -20.37 23.76
CA GLU A 318 -0.30 -20.87 22.42
C GLU A 318 -1.53 -20.86 21.49
N THR A 319 -2.69 -21.28 21.99
CA THR A 319 -3.93 -21.28 21.21
C THR A 319 -4.34 -19.84 20.84
N ILE A 320 -4.22 -18.89 21.75
CA ILE A 320 -4.56 -17.49 21.49
C ILE A 320 -3.59 -16.87 20.48
N LEU A 321 -2.29 -17.14 20.59
CA LEU A 321 -1.31 -16.70 19.60
C LEU A 321 -1.60 -17.29 18.21
N SER A 322 -2.03 -18.55 18.15
CA SER A 322 -2.46 -19.20 16.91
C SER A 322 -3.67 -18.51 16.26
N PHE A 323 -4.61 -17.98 17.06
CA PHE A 323 -5.69 -17.14 16.54
C PHE A 323 -5.17 -15.88 15.85
N PHE A 324 -4.27 -15.13 16.49
CA PHE A 324 -3.71 -13.92 15.88
C PHE A 324 -2.94 -14.22 14.60
N HIS A 325 -2.17 -15.31 14.58
CA HIS A 325 -1.49 -15.79 13.37
C HIS A 325 -2.48 -16.17 12.26
N THR A 326 -3.59 -16.83 12.64
CA THR A 326 -4.69 -17.15 11.71
C THR A 326 -5.32 -15.89 11.14
N MET A 327 -5.47 -14.83 11.93
CA MET A 327 -6.06 -13.58 11.45
C MET A 327 -5.09 -12.70 10.65
N ALA A 328 -3.79 -13.01 10.71
CA ALA A 328 -2.73 -12.28 10.02
C ALA A 328 -2.37 -12.86 8.63
N GLN A 329 -3.30 -13.56 7.97
CA GLN A 329 -3.05 -14.15 6.64
C GLN A 329 -2.91 -13.06 5.58
N PRO A 330 -1.76 -12.98 4.87
CA PRO A 330 -1.50 -11.93 3.89
C PRO A 330 -2.29 -12.07 2.59
N ASP A 331 -2.83 -13.26 2.34
CA ASP A 331 -3.55 -13.59 1.10
C ASP A 331 -5.03 -13.19 1.16
N SER A 332 -5.51 -12.82 2.34
CA SER A 332 -6.91 -12.47 2.58
C SER A 332 -7.24 -11.12 1.96
N TYR A 333 -8.21 -11.11 1.04
CA TYR A 333 -8.72 -9.86 0.45
C TYR A 333 -9.37 -8.96 1.52
N LEU A 334 -9.88 -9.54 2.62
CA LEU A 334 -10.45 -8.76 3.71
C LEU A 334 -9.37 -8.05 4.54
N ASN A 335 -8.19 -8.66 4.69
CA ASN A 335 -7.03 -7.98 5.29
C ASN A 335 -6.51 -6.88 4.36
N GLU A 336 -6.48 -7.12 3.05
CA GLU A 336 -6.19 -6.08 2.04
C GLU A 336 -7.14 -4.88 2.18
N GLU A 337 -8.47 -5.13 2.17
CA GLU A 337 -9.48 -4.08 2.34
C GLU A 337 -9.34 -3.34 3.68
N ALA A 338 -9.12 -4.08 4.76
CA ALA A 338 -8.99 -3.50 6.10
C ALA A 338 -7.76 -2.58 6.20
N LEU A 339 -6.60 -3.02 5.70
CA LEU A 339 -5.39 -2.20 5.65
C LEU A 339 -5.55 -0.99 4.73
N TYR A 340 -6.20 -1.19 3.57
CA TYR A 340 -6.53 -0.09 2.67
C TYR A 340 -7.38 0.96 3.38
N LEU A 341 -8.47 0.57 4.04
CA LEU A 341 -9.35 1.44 4.82
C LEU A 341 -8.63 2.14 5.98
N HIS A 342 -7.74 1.41 6.67
CA HIS A 342 -6.96 1.95 7.78
C HIS A 342 -5.98 3.05 7.32
N SER A 343 -5.37 2.86 6.15
CA SER A 343 -4.42 3.83 5.57
C SER A 343 -5.09 5.00 4.84
N GLU A 344 -6.39 4.89 4.52
CA GLU A 344 -7.11 5.88 3.70
C GLU A 344 -7.10 7.30 4.28
N PRO A 345 -7.30 7.54 5.59
CA PRO A 345 -7.21 8.89 6.14
C PRO A 345 -5.83 9.52 5.94
N MET A 346 -4.76 8.74 6.09
CA MET A 346 -3.39 9.20 5.85
C MET A 346 -3.17 9.48 4.37
N ARG A 347 -3.63 8.59 3.47
CA ARG A 347 -3.58 8.82 2.02
C ARG A 347 -4.33 10.07 1.62
N GLN A 348 -5.55 10.27 2.11
CA GLN A 348 -6.36 11.45 1.82
C GLN A 348 -5.73 12.71 2.39
N LYS A 349 -5.11 12.63 3.57
CA LYS A 349 -4.32 13.74 4.11
C LYS A 349 -3.14 14.07 3.20
N ILE A 350 -2.33 13.09 2.80
CA ILE A 350 -1.19 13.29 1.89
C ILE A 350 -1.67 13.80 0.53
N ARG A 351 -2.76 13.23 -0.01
CA ARG A 351 -3.36 13.62 -1.28
C ARG A 351 -3.91 15.03 -1.21
N LYS A 352 -4.64 15.40 -0.14
CA LYS A 352 -5.06 16.78 0.10
C LYS A 352 -3.83 17.66 0.28
N GLU A 353 -2.84 17.34 1.07
CA GLU A 353 -1.61 18.14 1.15
C GLU A 353 -0.90 18.31 -0.22
N ARG A 354 -1.05 17.34 -1.14
CA ARG A 354 -0.58 17.43 -2.53
C ARG A 354 -1.53 18.23 -3.46
N LEU A 355 -2.85 18.20 -3.23
CA LEU A 355 -3.90 18.75 -4.11
C LEU A 355 -4.57 20.03 -3.58
N SER A 356 -4.58 20.28 -2.27
CA SER A 356 -5.14 21.43 -1.53
C SER A 356 -4.26 22.66 -1.68
N CYS A 357 -3.83 22.86 -2.91
CA CYS A 357 -3.81 24.16 -3.56
C CYS A 357 -5.18 24.46 -4.21
N ASP A 358 -6.27 23.85 -3.70
CA ASP A 358 -7.63 24.24 -4.04
C ASP A 358 -8.01 25.47 -3.20
N PRO A 359 -8.46 26.57 -3.84
CA PRO A 359 -8.56 27.90 -3.27
C PRO A 359 -9.94 28.26 -2.71
N ASP A 360 -10.90 27.34 -2.72
CA ASP A 360 -12.29 27.68 -2.37
C ASP A 360 -12.67 27.32 -0.92
N GLU A 361 -11.69 26.97 -0.07
CA GLU A 361 -11.87 26.84 1.38
C GLU A 361 -10.80 27.63 2.16
N SER A 362 -10.81 28.97 2.04
CA SER A 362 -10.33 29.89 3.10
C SER A 362 -10.71 31.33 2.80
#